data_AF-A0A128EXE8-F1
#
_entry.id   AF-A0A128EXE8-F1
#
_cell.length_a   1.000
_cell.length_b   1.000
_cell.length_c   1.000
_cell.angle_alpha   90.00
_cell.angle_beta   90.00
_cell.angle_gamma   90.00
#
_symmetry.space_group_name_H-M   'P 1'
#
loop_
_entity.id
_entity.type
_entity.pdbx_description
1 polymer ?
#
loop_
_entity_poly.entity_id
_entity_poly.type
_entity_poly.pdbx_seq_one_letter_code
_entity_poly.pdbx_strand_id
1 'polypeptide(L)'
;MDSQLYIVINANLPLGQIISKRLAQKGNTVVYLADNEQDGYAIAADEPRVRYRHCLTYDHGMIAGEFDWATRYVGPVNGVVVVVTEGSIRQLSIPIEESFFASLHEGLSQETDELSLTYVIVPDDDKTCGQSLKDLHLKLCELSHQSNSSKTGIKVNHVVIGAHQYTQGPKCAVVATDASDLIHYLSSKNAKAVRHQAFYFGNSPD
;
A
#
# COMPACT_ATOMS: atom_id res chain seq x y z
N MET A 1 -17.64 12.90 6.12
CA MET A 1 -16.35 12.18 6.15
C MET A 1 -15.39 13.03 5.35
N ASP A 2 -14.28 13.45 5.96
CA ASP A 2 -13.25 14.18 5.23
C ASP A 2 -12.61 13.22 4.22
N SER A 3 -12.61 13.62 2.95
CA SER A 3 -12.00 12.84 1.87
C SER A 3 -10.50 12.76 2.10
N GLN A 4 -9.94 11.55 2.22
CA GLN A 4 -8.51 11.36 2.32
C GLN A 4 -7.88 11.16 0.94
N LEU A 5 -6.61 11.54 0.79
CA LEU A 5 -5.80 11.27 -0.38
C LEU A 5 -4.87 10.08 -0.14
N TYR A 6 -4.96 9.09 -1.02
CA TYR A 6 -4.06 7.94 -1.05
C TYR A 6 -3.17 7.96 -2.28
N ILE A 7 -1.92 7.55 -2.12
CA ILE A 7 -1.06 7.14 -3.24
C ILE A 7 -0.96 5.61 -3.20
N VAL A 8 -1.31 4.95 -4.30
CA VAL A 8 -1.21 3.49 -4.44
C VAL A 8 -0.14 3.18 -5.47
N ILE A 9 0.98 2.60 -5.02
CA ILE A 9 2.09 2.16 -5.84
C ILE A 9 1.89 0.67 -6.12
N ASN A 10 1.58 0.36 -7.37
CA ASN A 10 1.25 -1.00 -7.77
C ASN A 10 2.41 -1.64 -8.53
N ALA A 11 2.81 -2.84 -8.12
CA ALA A 11 3.71 -3.69 -8.90
C ALA A 11 2.97 -4.44 -10.03
N ASN A 12 2.06 -3.75 -10.73
CA ASN A 12 1.22 -4.31 -11.79
C ASN A 12 0.37 -5.53 -11.39
N LEU A 13 -0.06 -5.57 -10.14
CA LEU A 13 -0.94 -6.63 -9.63
C LEU A 13 -2.41 -6.20 -9.76
N PRO A 14 -3.32 -7.09 -10.20
CA PRO A 14 -4.76 -6.80 -10.28
C PRO A 14 -5.35 -6.34 -8.94
N LEU A 15 -4.83 -6.89 -7.84
CA LEU A 15 -5.22 -6.52 -6.48
C LEU A 15 -5.09 -5.01 -6.21
N GLY A 16 -4.01 -4.37 -6.67
CA GLY A 16 -3.79 -2.94 -6.45
C GLY A 16 -4.82 -2.05 -7.15
N GLN A 17 -5.31 -2.47 -8.31
CA GLN A 17 -6.41 -1.79 -9.00
C GLN A 17 -7.71 -1.88 -8.19
N ILE A 18 -8.03 -3.08 -7.69
CA ILE A 18 -9.26 -3.29 -6.93
C ILE A 18 -9.21 -2.53 -5.59
N ILE A 19 -8.08 -2.56 -4.87
CA ILE A 19 -7.89 -1.76 -3.65
C ILE A 19 -8.08 -0.28 -3.95
N SER A 20 -7.51 0.23 -5.04
CA SER A 20 -7.66 1.64 -5.46
C SER A 20 -9.12 2.00 -5.73
N LYS A 21 -9.86 1.16 -6.47
CA LYS A 21 -11.31 1.35 -6.70
C LYS A 21 -12.09 1.35 -5.40
N ARG A 22 -11.82 0.42 -4.48
CA ARG A 22 -12.53 0.33 -3.20
C ARG A 22 -12.25 1.51 -2.28
N LEU A 23 -11.00 1.98 -2.21
CA LEU A 23 -10.66 3.20 -1.47
C LEU A 23 -11.40 4.42 -2.03
N ALA A 24 -11.45 4.56 -3.36
CA ALA A 24 -12.16 5.66 -4.02
C ALA A 24 -13.69 5.61 -3.78
N GLN A 25 -14.30 4.43 -3.83
CA GLN A 25 -15.73 4.22 -3.54
C GLN A 25 -16.14 4.60 -2.11
N LYS A 26 -15.17 4.63 -1.17
CA LYS A 26 -15.37 5.14 0.19
C LYS A 26 -15.35 6.67 0.29
N GLY A 27 -15.26 7.37 -0.85
CA GLY A 27 -15.23 8.83 -0.93
C GLY A 27 -13.82 9.43 -0.85
N ASN A 28 -12.77 8.61 -0.94
CA ASN A 28 -11.39 9.08 -0.96
C ASN A 28 -10.96 9.48 -2.39
N THR A 29 -9.87 10.23 -2.50
CA THR A 29 -9.16 10.43 -3.77
C THR A 29 -7.96 9.50 -3.80
N VAL A 30 -7.71 8.87 -4.94
CA VAL A 30 -6.60 7.91 -5.09
C VAL A 30 -5.75 8.31 -6.28
N VAL A 31 -4.45 8.48 -6.06
CA VAL A 31 -3.44 8.57 -7.12
C VAL A 31 -2.87 7.17 -7.32
N TYR A 32 -3.16 6.57 -8.47
CA TYR A 32 -2.75 5.22 -8.81
C TYR A 32 -1.50 5.26 -9.69
N LEU A 33 -0.40 4.72 -9.17
CA LEU A 33 0.93 4.69 -9.78
C LEU A 33 1.21 3.27 -10.32
N ALA A 34 1.34 3.15 -11.63
CA ALA A 34 1.66 1.89 -12.32
C ALA A 34 2.35 2.16 -13.66
N ASP A 35 3.11 1.18 -14.17
CA ASP A 35 3.78 1.30 -15.46
C ASP A 35 2.88 0.88 -16.65
N ASN A 36 1.83 0.08 -16.39
CA ASN A 36 0.87 -0.35 -17.39
C ASN A 36 -0.17 0.75 -17.65
N GLU A 37 0.03 1.49 -18.74
CA GLU A 37 -0.86 2.57 -19.16
C GLU A 37 -2.27 2.09 -19.48
N GLN A 38 -2.42 0.93 -20.14
CA GLN A 38 -3.73 0.43 -20.54
C GLN A 38 -4.60 0.15 -19.32
N ASP A 39 -4.05 -0.55 -18.34
CA ASP A 39 -4.73 -0.84 -17.08
C ASP A 39 -4.98 0.44 -16.27
N GLY A 40 -3.99 1.34 -16.24
CA GLY A 40 -4.06 2.63 -15.56
C GLY A 40 -5.20 3.52 -16.09
N TYR A 41 -5.32 3.66 -17.40
CA TYR A 41 -6.42 4.42 -17.99
C TYR A 41 -7.77 3.73 -17.82
N ALA A 42 -7.82 2.39 -17.86
CA ALA A 42 -9.05 1.64 -17.62
C ALA A 42 -9.62 1.90 -16.22
N ILE A 43 -8.79 1.85 -15.17
CA ILE A 43 -9.26 2.16 -13.80
C ILE A 43 -9.71 3.62 -13.64
N ALA A 44 -8.98 4.57 -14.23
CA ALA A 44 -9.33 5.99 -14.13
C ALA A 44 -10.62 6.34 -14.90
N ALA A 45 -10.93 5.60 -15.96
CA ALA A 45 -12.21 5.72 -16.67
C ALA A 45 -13.38 5.13 -15.86
N ASP A 46 -13.15 4.01 -15.16
CA ASP A 46 -14.16 3.34 -14.35
C ASP A 46 -14.52 4.09 -13.06
N GLU A 47 -13.54 4.75 -12.43
CA GLU A 47 -13.71 5.41 -11.12
C GLU A 47 -13.14 6.84 -11.15
N PRO A 48 -13.99 7.88 -11.26
CA PRO A 48 -13.56 9.28 -11.43
C PRO A 48 -12.68 9.83 -10.29
N ARG A 49 -12.71 9.21 -9.12
CA ARG A 49 -11.87 9.56 -7.96
C ARG A 49 -10.48 8.94 -8.02
N VAL A 50 -10.22 8.04 -8.96
CA VAL A 50 -8.89 7.48 -9.23
C VAL A 50 -8.21 8.30 -10.32
N ARG A 51 -7.00 8.77 -10.04
CA ARG A 51 -6.13 9.49 -10.96
C ARG A 51 -4.94 8.61 -11.29
N TYR A 52 -4.90 8.08 -12.51
CA TYR A 52 -3.74 7.33 -12.98
C TYR A 52 -2.57 8.26 -13.29
N ARG A 53 -1.37 7.84 -12.90
CA ARG A 53 -0.10 8.46 -13.28
C ARG A 53 0.89 7.35 -13.63
N HIS A 54 1.52 7.47 -14.79
CA HIS A 54 2.55 6.52 -15.19
C HIS A 54 3.75 6.61 -14.24
N CYS A 55 4.14 5.49 -13.65
CA CYS A 55 5.24 5.43 -12.70
C CYS A 55 5.84 4.02 -12.67
N LEU A 56 7.17 3.94 -12.82
CA LEU A 56 7.89 2.70 -12.57
C LEU A 56 7.91 2.42 -11.07
N THR A 57 7.51 1.21 -10.65
CA THR A 57 7.30 0.83 -9.24
C THR A 57 8.53 1.03 -8.33
N TYR A 58 9.73 1.03 -8.91
CA TYR A 58 11.01 1.12 -8.19
C TYR A 58 11.78 2.43 -8.46
N ASP A 59 11.21 3.35 -9.24
CA ASP A 59 11.88 4.60 -9.57
C ASP A 59 11.57 5.68 -8.52
N HIS A 60 12.48 5.85 -7.57
CA HIS A 60 12.38 6.86 -6.52
C HIS A 60 12.18 8.27 -7.05
N GLY A 61 12.77 8.62 -8.20
CA GLY A 61 12.66 9.96 -8.78
C GLY A 61 11.25 10.20 -9.32
N MET A 62 10.69 9.23 -10.03
CA MET A 62 9.30 9.29 -10.49
C MET A 62 8.33 9.34 -9.32
N ILE A 63 8.49 8.46 -8.33
CA ILE A 63 7.61 8.41 -7.15
C ILE A 63 7.64 9.72 -6.39
N ALA A 64 8.82 10.29 -6.16
CA ALA A 64 8.96 11.59 -5.49
C ALA A 64 8.28 12.72 -6.28
N GLY A 65 8.46 12.75 -7.61
CA GLY A 65 7.79 13.72 -8.48
C GLY A 65 6.26 13.61 -8.44
N GLU A 66 5.74 12.38 -8.39
CA GLU A 66 4.30 12.13 -8.28
C GLU A 66 3.74 12.45 -6.88
N PHE A 67 4.53 12.23 -5.82
CA PHE A 67 4.18 12.63 -4.46
C PHE A 67 4.07 14.16 -4.35
N ASP A 68 5.05 14.88 -4.90
CA ASP A 68 5.05 16.34 -4.98
C ASP A 68 3.86 16.87 -5.78
N TRP A 69 3.60 16.27 -6.93
CA TRP A 69 2.45 16.63 -7.77
C TRP A 69 1.13 16.42 -7.01
N ALA A 70 0.94 15.25 -6.39
CA ALA A 70 -0.27 14.94 -5.64
C ALA A 70 -0.50 15.95 -4.51
N THR A 71 0.56 16.27 -3.77
CA THR A 71 0.49 17.21 -2.65
C THR A 71 0.16 18.64 -3.10
N ARG A 72 0.74 19.09 -4.22
CA ARG A 72 0.52 20.44 -4.75
C ARG A 72 -0.83 20.63 -5.43
N TYR A 73 -1.32 19.62 -6.14
CA TYR A 73 -2.48 19.77 -7.04
C TYR A 73 -3.74 19.02 -6.58
N VAL A 74 -3.63 18.09 -5.65
CA VAL A 74 -4.77 17.30 -5.15
C VAL A 74 -5.06 17.59 -3.68
N GLY A 75 -4.05 17.47 -2.82
CA GLY A 75 -4.18 17.76 -1.38
C GLY A 75 -3.14 17.01 -0.54
N PRO A 76 -3.17 17.16 0.80
CA PRO A 76 -2.23 16.46 1.68
C PRO A 76 -2.37 14.93 1.58
N VAL A 77 -1.25 14.22 1.39
CA VAL A 77 -1.26 12.75 1.32
C VAL A 77 -1.50 12.17 2.71
N ASN A 78 -2.55 11.38 2.87
CA ASN A 78 -2.90 10.74 4.15
C ASN A 78 -2.35 9.33 4.27
N GLY A 79 -2.19 8.63 3.14
CA GLY A 79 -1.72 7.26 3.13
C GLY A 79 -1.01 6.88 1.85
N VAL A 80 0.04 6.08 1.98
CA VAL A 80 0.70 5.39 0.87
C VAL A 80 0.45 3.90 1.00
N VAL A 81 0.02 3.28 -0.08
CA VAL A 81 -0.17 1.83 -0.19
C VAL A 81 0.83 1.32 -1.22
N VAL A 82 1.70 0.40 -0.82
CA VAL A 82 2.68 -0.21 -1.72
C VAL A 82 2.33 -1.68 -1.88
N VAL A 83 1.95 -2.09 -3.08
CA VAL A 83 1.58 -3.47 -3.38
C VAL A 83 2.80 -4.20 -3.93
N VAL A 84 3.25 -5.23 -3.22
CA VAL A 84 4.52 -5.94 -3.47
C VAL A 84 4.34 -7.45 -3.38
N THR A 85 5.22 -8.20 -4.02
CA THR A 85 5.26 -9.65 -3.87
C THR A 85 6.07 -10.06 -2.63
N GLU A 86 5.82 -11.27 -2.13
CA GLU A 86 6.53 -11.84 -0.99
C GLU A 86 8.06 -11.88 -1.22
N GLY A 87 8.49 -12.24 -2.44
CA GLY A 87 9.89 -12.29 -2.81
C GLY A 87 10.62 -10.95 -2.63
N SER A 88 9.91 -9.83 -2.82
CA SER A 88 10.47 -8.48 -2.65
C SER A 88 10.81 -8.19 -1.18
N ILE A 89 10.07 -8.74 -0.22
CA ILE A 89 10.34 -8.56 1.21
C ILE A 89 11.52 -9.42 1.67
N ARG A 90 11.62 -10.66 1.17
CA ARG A 90 12.64 -11.63 1.59
C ARG A 90 14.06 -11.18 1.25
N GLN A 91 14.21 -10.47 0.14
CA GLN A 91 15.52 -10.00 -0.34
C GLN A 91 15.96 -8.69 0.33
N LEU A 92 15.21 -8.15 1.30
CA LEU A 92 15.38 -6.80 1.88
C LEU A 92 15.32 -5.66 0.86
N SER A 93 15.13 -5.97 -0.42
CA SER A 93 14.79 -5.04 -1.49
C SER A 93 13.29 -4.73 -1.43
N ILE A 94 12.83 -4.22 -0.28
CA ILE A 94 11.54 -3.54 -0.28
C ILE A 94 11.68 -2.44 -1.33
N PRO A 95 10.80 -2.38 -2.35
CA PRO A 95 10.98 -1.49 -3.50
C PRO A 95 11.26 -0.05 -3.10
N ILE A 96 10.75 0.34 -1.93
CA ILE A 96 10.79 1.69 -1.41
C ILE A 96 10.92 1.60 0.11
N GLU A 97 12.02 2.11 0.66
CA GLU A 97 12.30 2.08 2.09
C GLU A 97 11.42 3.07 2.87
N GLU A 98 11.18 2.81 4.16
CA GLU A 98 10.44 3.72 5.06
C GLU A 98 11.12 5.10 5.14
N SER A 99 12.45 5.13 5.09
CA SER A 99 13.30 6.33 5.09
C SER A 99 13.01 7.26 3.91
N PHE A 100 12.73 6.70 2.74
CA PHE A 100 12.36 7.45 1.55
C PHE A 100 11.05 8.21 1.76
N PHE A 101 10.01 7.52 2.21
CA PHE A 101 8.71 8.17 2.46
C PHE A 101 8.76 9.15 3.63
N ALA A 102 9.56 8.88 4.66
CA ALA A 102 9.83 9.83 5.75
C ALA A 102 10.40 11.14 5.19
N SER A 103 11.40 11.06 4.30
CA SER A 103 12.02 12.24 3.69
C SER A 103 11.03 13.06 2.85
N LEU A 104 10.11 12.41 2.14
CA LEU A 104 9.08 13.09 1.36
C LEU A 104 8.07 13.82 2.27
N HIS A 105 7.65 13.17 3.36
CA HIS A 105 6.69 13.74 4.31
C HIS A 105 7.27 14.95 5.06
N GLU A 106 8.52 14.86 5.53
CA GLU A 106 9.22 15.96 6.21
C GLU A 106 9.34 17.22 5.32
N GLY A 107 9.52 17.04 4.02
CA GLY A 107 9.64 18.16 3.07
C GLY A 107 8.34 18.94 2.85
N LEU A 108 7.19 18.39 3.26
CA LEU A 108 5.86 18.91 2.89
C LEU A 108 4.99 19.27 4.10
N SER A 109 5.21 18.67 5.26
CA SER A 109 4.32 18.87 6.41
C SER A 109 4.70 20.06 7.30
N GLN A 110 3.75 20.99 7.49
CA GLN A 110 3.75 21.95 8.62
C GLN A 110 2.91 21.43 9.82
N GLU A 111 2.24 20.29 9.68
CA GLU A 111 1.38 19.69 10.71
C GLU A 111 1.99 18.41 11.32
N THR A 112 1.68 18.15 12.58
CA THR A 112 2.17 17.04 13.41
C THR A 112 1.55 15.67 13.07
N ASP A 113 0.83 15.52 11.96
CA ASP A 113 0.14 14.27 11.62
C ASP A 113 1.08 13.30 10.87
N GLU A 114 1.14 12.04 11.34
CA GLU A 114 1.98 10.98 10.77
C GLU A 114 1.42 10.46 9.44
N LEU A 115 2.30 10.20 8.46
CA LEU A 115 1.92 9.56 7.20
C LEU A 115 1.75 8.05 7.40
N SER A 116 0.60 7.51 7.00
CA SER A 116 0.34 6.06 7.03
C SER A 116 0.97 5.38 5.82
N LEU A 117 1.87 4.41 6.04
CA LEU A 117 2.47 3.59 5.00
C LEU A 117 2.00 2.14 5.19
N THR A 118 1.34 1.58 4.18
CA THR A 118 0.86 0.20 4.24
C THR A 118 1.42 -0.63 3.09
N TYR A 119 2.18 -1.67 3.44
CA TYR A 119 2.64 -2.66 2.47
C TYR A 119 1.59 -3.76 2.31
N VAL A 120 1.06 -3.92 1.10
CA VAL A 120 0.18 -5.03 0.74
C VAL A 120 1.05 -6.11 0.08
N ILE A 121 1.27 -7.20 0.80
CA ILE A 121 2.17 -8.28 0.41
C ILE A 121 1.34 -9.42 -0.16
N VAL A 122 1.61 -9.78 -1.42
CA VAL A 122 0.97 -10.90 -2.12
C VAL A 122 1.94 -12.09 -2.24
N PRO A 123 1.47 -13.33 -2.30
CA PRO A 123 2.36 -14.48 -2.43
C PRO A 123 3.00 -14.53 -3.82
N ASP A 124 4.22 -15.06 -3.90
CA ASP A 124 4.82 -15.45 -5.19
C ASP A 124 4.09 -16.68 -5.73
N ASP A 125 3.96 -16.81 -7.06
CA ASP A 125 3.05 -17.72 -7.76
C ASP A 125 3.19 -19.24 -7.46
N ASP A 126 4.21 -19.69 -6.71
CA ASP A 126 4.66 -21.09 -6.79
C ASP A 126 5.12 -21.78 -5.50
N LYS A 127 4.78 -21.30 -4.28
CA LYS A 127 5.24 -21.99 -3.05
C LYS A 127 4.14 -22.35 -2.05
N THR A 128 4.31 -23.53 -1.47
CA THR A 128 3.55 -24.09 -0.36
C THR A 128 3.42 -23.08 0.79
N CYS A 129 2.20 -22.56 0.92
CA CYS A 129 1.80 -21.39 1.70
C CYS A 129 2.23 -21.39 3.18
N GLY A 130 2.30 -22.56 3.84
CA GLY A 130 2.49 -22.65 5.29
C GLY A 130 3.88 -22.26 5.81
N GLN A 131 4.96 -22.78 5.21
CA GLN A 131 6.32 -22.45 5.63
C GLN A 131 6.69 -21.02 5.21
N SER A 132 6.19 -20.61 4.04
CA SER A 132 6.37 -19.29 3.44
C SER A 132 5.86 -18.18 4.37
N LEU A 133 4.62 -18.32 4.87
CA LEU A 133 4.00 -17.34 5.76
C LEU A 133 4.71 -17.20 7.11
N LYS A 134 5.19 -18.31 7.68
CA LYS A 134 5.94 -18.28 8.94
C LYS A 134 7.25 -17.50 8.78
N ASP A 135 7.99 -17.79 7.73
CA ASP A 135 9.26 -17.11 7.44
C ASP A 135 9.03 -15.62 7.15
N LEU A 136 7.97 -15.30 6.39
CA LEU A 136 7.56 -13.91 6.16
C LEU A 136 7.20 -13.20 7.46
N HIS A 137 6.38 -13.82 8.33
CA HIS A 137 6.01 -13.24 9.61
C HIS A 137 7.24 -12.95 10.49
N LEU A 138 8.16 -13.92 10.60
CA LEU A 138 9.40 -13.73 11.34
C LEU A 138 10.23 -12.58 10.74
N LYS A 139 10.26 -12.45 9.41
CA LYS A 139 10.97 -11.36 8.75
C LYS A 139 10.34 -10.00 9.04
N LEU A 140 9.01 -9.90 9.00
CA LEU A 140 8.29 -8.66 9.35
C LEU A 140 8.51 -8.28 10.82
N CYS A 141 8.57 -9.26 11.72
CA CYS A 141 8.93 -9.05 13.13
C CYS A 141 10.38 -8.58 13.29
N GLU A 142 11.32 -9.14 12.53
CA GLU A 142 12.71 -8.69 12.52
C GLU A 142 12.82 -7.23 12.07
N LEU A 143 12.14 -6.87 10.98
CA LEU A 143 12.11 -5.51 10.44
C LEU A 143 11.51 -4.51 11.43
N SER A 144 10.40 -4.87 12.09
CA SER A 144 9.78 -3.98 13.08
C SER A 144 10.70 -3.70 14.26
N HIS A 145 11.51 -4.68 14.70
CA HIS A 145 12.51 -4.52 15.76
C HIS A 145 13.77 -3.75 15.32
N GLN A 146 14.15 -3.83 14.05
CA GLN A 146 15.28 -3.06 13.49
C GLN A 146 14.92 -1.59 13.27
N SER A 147 13.64 -1.30 13.00
CA SER A 147 13.16 0.05 12.80
C SER A 147 13.13 0.83 14.13
N ASN A 148 14.08 1.76 14.33
CA ASN A 148 13.94 2.83 15.33
C ASN A 148 12.98 3.93 14.80
N SER A 149 11.84 3.50 14.26
CA SER A 149 10.91 4.31 13.45
C SER A 149 10.08 5.31 14.25
N SER A 150 10.18 5.30 15.59
CA SER A 150 9.44 6.19 16.49
C SER A 150 9.71 7.69 16.28
N LYS A 151 10.69 8.06 15.44
CA LYS A 151 11.08 9.45 15.14
C LYS A 151 10.87 9.91 13.70
N THR A 152 10.28 9.09 12.83
CA THR A 152 10.26 9.35 11.36
C THR A 152 8.99 10.05 10.86
N GLY A 153 7.99 10.25 11.71
CA GLY A 153 6.69 10.77 11.26
C GLY A 153 5.91 9.80 10.36
N ILE A 154 6.37 8.54 10.23
CA ILE A 154 5.72 7.50 9.44
C ILE A 154 5.11 6.44 10.35
N LYS A 155 3.91 5.99 9.99
CA LYS A 155 3.22 4.86 10.61
C LYS A 155 3.13 3.70 9.64
N VAL A 156 3.92 2.67 9.86
CA VAL A 156 4.01 1.51 8.96
C VAL A 156 3.07 0.40 9.40
N ASN A 157 2.40 -0.25 8.45
CA ASN A 157 1.60 -1.46 8.66
C ASN A 157 1.77 -2.41 7.47
N HIS A 158 1.48 -3.70 7.70
CA HIS A 158 1.58 -4.74 6.69
C HIS A 158 0.24 -5.47 6.55
N VAL A 159 -0.19 -5.68 5.31
CA VAL A 159 -1.36 -6.48 4.95
C VAL A 159 -0.89 -7.64 4.08
N VAL A 160 -0.95 -8.85 4.61
CA VAL A 160 -0.47 -10.07 3.96
C VAL A 160 -1.65 -10.83 3.37
N ILE A 161 -1.59 -11.13 2.08
CA ILE A 161 -2.57 -11.95 1.37
C ILE A 161 -2.01 -13.38 1.31
N GLY A 162 -2.75 -14.35 1.85
CA GLY A 162 -2.26 -15.70 2.09
C GLY A 162 -2.12 -16.57 0.86
N ALA A 163 -2.92 -16.36 -0.19
CA ALA A 163 -2.92 -17.23 -1.36
C ALA A 163 -3.20 -16.50 -2.67
N HIS A 164 -2.65 -17.02 -3.77
CA HIS A 164 -2.80 -16.46 -5.11
C HIS A 164 -4.29 -16.42 -5.57
N GLN A 165 -5.13 -17.35 -5.09
CA GLN A 165 -6.57 -17.29 -5.36
C GLN A 165 -7.26 -16.00 -4.86
N TYR A 166 -6.61 -15.23 -3.98
CA TYR A 166 -7.10 -13.97 -3.46
C TYR A 166 -6.45 -12.74 -4.12
N THR A 167 -5.49 -12.94 -5.04
CA THR A 167 -4.86 -11.85 -5.81
C THR A 167 -5.54 -11.63 -7.16
N GLN A 168 -6.31 -12.62 -7.63
CA GLN A 168 -7.06 -12.60 -8.89
C GLN A 168 -8.44 -13.26 -8.77
N GLY A 169 -9.35 -12.96 -9.70
CA GLY A 169 -10.66 -13.62 -9.79
C GLY A 169 -11.70 -13.18 -8.72
N PRO A 170 -12.81 -13.93 -8.57
CA PRO A 170 -13.95 -13.49 -7.74
C PRO A 170 -13.63 -13.36 -6.25
N LYS A 171 -12.78 -14.24 -5.70
CA LYS A 171 -12.35 -14.20 -4.29
C LYS A 171 -11.46 -12.97 -4.00
N CYS A 172 -10.78 -12.43 -5.01
CA CYS A 172 -9.96 -11.22 -4.87
C CYS A 172 -10.80 -10.00 -4.49
N ALA A 173 -12.00 -9.84 -5.04
CA ALA A 173 -12.85 -8.70 -4.74
C ALA A 173 -13.24 -8.59 -3.25
N VAL A 174 -13.44 -9.73 -2.58
CA VAL A 174 -13.75 -9.80 -1.14
C VAL A 174 -12.54 -9.35 -0.34
N VAL A 175 -11.39 -10.01 -0.55
CA VAL A 175 -10.16 -9.72 0.19
C VAL A 175 -9.66 -8.30 -0.07
N ALA A 176 -9.78 -7.79 -1.29
CA ALA A 176 -9.43 -6.41 -1.63
C ALA A 176 -10.35 -5.40 -0.93
N THR A 177 -11.62 -5.73 -0.72
CA THR A 177 -12.55 -4.89 0.03
C THR A 177 -12.11 -4.85 1.48
N ASP A 178 -11.95 -6.00 2.13
CA ASP A 178 -11.52 -6.09 3.53
C ASP A 178 -10.16 -5.41 3.76
N ALA A 179 -9.20 -5.61 2.85
CA ALA A 179 -7.92 -4.94 2.87
C ALA A 179 -8.07 -3.41 2.72
N SER A 180 -8.95 -2.92 1.84
CA SER A 180 -9.20 -1.48 1.68
C SER A 180 -9.83 -0.86 2.94
N ASP A 181 -10.74 -1.59 3.60
CA ASP A 181 -11.42 -1.18 4.83
C ASP A 181 -10.39 -1.04 5.96
N LEU A 182 -9.51 -2.03 6.07
CA LEU A 182 -8.40 -2.00 7.02
C LEU A 182 -7.42 -0.86 6.71
N ILE A 183 -6.98 -0.70 5.45
CA ILE A 183 -6.07 0.40 5.04
C ILE A 183 -6.69 1.75 5.39
N HIS A 184 -7.98 1.93 5.14
CA HIS A 184 -8.69 3.17 5.45
C HIS A 184 -8.75 3.41 6.95
N TYR A 185 -9.08 2.39 7.74
CA TYR A 185 -9.06 2.46 9.20
C TYR A 185 -7.66 2.79 9.73
N LEU A 186 -6.63 2.09 9.25
CA LEU A 186 -5.24 2.30 9.62
C LEU A 186 -4.77 3.71 9.28
N SER A 187 -5.30 4.34 8.24
CA SER A 187 -4.94 5.72 7.87
C SER A 187 -5.78 6.79 8.59
N SER A 188 -6.69 6.37 9.48
CA SER A 188 -7.54 7.29 10.24
C SER A 188 -6.90 7.76 11.55
N LYS A 189 -7.43 8.86 12.10
CA LYS A 189 -7.04 9.40 13.42
C LYS A 189 -7.36 8.44 14.58
N ASN A 190 -8.18 7.41 14.36
CA ASN A 190 -8.56 6.43 15.38
C ASN A 190 -7.50 5.33 15.57
N ALA A 191 -6.67 5.07 14.56
CA ALA A 191 -5.66 4.00 14.58
C ALA A 191 -4.26 4.51 14.93
N LYS A 192 -4.12 5.57 15.75
CA LYS A 192 -2.82 6.18 16.10
C LYS A 192 -1.85 5.23 16.82
N ALA A 193 -2.39 4.30 17.61
CA ALA A 193 -1.61 3.32 18.35
C ALA A 193 -1.20 2.10 17.52
N VAL A 194 -1.81 1.88 16.35
CA VAL A 194 -1.57 0.70 15.53
C VAL A 194 -0.37 0.95 14.62
N ARG A 195 0.78 0.41 15.00
CA ARG A 195 2.05 0.54 14.28
C ARG A 195 2.73 -0.80 14.16
N HIS A 196 3.42 -0.99 13.04
CA HIS A 196 4.22 -2.17 12.73
C HIS A 196 3.47 -3.49 12.91
N GLN A 197 2.16 -3.47 12.68
CA GLN A 197 1.33 -4.66 12.75
C GLN A 197 1.27 -5.34 11.39
N ALA A 198 1.16 -6.66 11.41
CA ALA A 198 0.89 -7.47 10.23
C ALA A 198 -0.51 -8.09 10.34
N PHE A 199 -1.34 -7.83 9.34
CA PHE A 199 -2.70 -8.35 9.23
C PHE A 199 -2.77 -9.38 8.10
N TYR A 200 -3.44 -10.49 8.32
CA TYR A 200 -3.43 -11.62 7.39
C TYR A 200 -4.82 -11.90 6.85
N PHE A 201 -4.96 -11.96 5.52
CA PHE A 201 -6.20 -12.31 4.83
C PHE A 201 -6.03 -13.58 4.00
N GLY A 202 -7.12 -14.32 3.81
CA GLY A 202 -7.09 -15.47 2.91
C GLY A 202 -6.24 -16.65 3.41
N ASN A 203 -6.17 -16.85 4.73
CA ASN A 203 -5.46 -17.98 5.35
C ASN A 203 -6.39 -19.19 5.63
N SER A 204 -7.59 -19.25 5.04
CA SER A 204 -8.49 -20.40 5.26
C SER A 204 -8.04 -21.58 4.40
N PRO A 205 -7.96 -22.81 4.94
CA PRO A 205 -7.60 -24.03 4.21
C PRO A 205 -8.70 -24.54 3.26
N ASP A 206 -9.62 -23.69 2.80
CA ASP A 206 -10.74 -24.06 1.91
C ASP A 206 -10.40 -23.90 0.41
#